data_AF-A0A165MAF7-F1
#
_entry.id   AF-A0A165MAF7-F1
#
_cell.length_a   1.000
_cell.length_b   1.000
_cell.length_c   1.000
_cell.angle_alpha   90.00
_cell.angle_beta   90.00
_cell.angle_gamma   90.00
#
_symmetry.space_group_name_H-M   'P 1'
#
loop_
_entity.id
_entity.type
_entity.pdbx_description
1 polymer ?
#
loop_
_entity_poly.entity_id
_entity_poly.type
_entity_poly.pdbx_seq_one_letter_code
_entity_poly.pdbx_strand_id
1 'polypeptide(L)'
;YGLALVDKAIDVFGEGLMIGYDIACAFEGTVGRSSLALKAKEHKVQFIVGAFHGHAHNRGCQLRWHPTYVSGTGRSDFEGCERVFSSSNAIASGTRHASRFHRHQAIDEHLMFWNHDKYALFTTYITNHYREALHIIKTHPAEIQQMLAGLGVTEVDCHTFIEHERQYLHSLKKEPPEETLRFMYVEALEDLNEKR
;
A
#
# COMPACT_ATOMS: atom_id res chain seq x y z
N TYR A 1 1.47 12.93 -15.60
CA TYR A 1 2.67 12.24 -15.08
C TYR A 1 2.39 10.77 -14.77
N GLY A 2 1.47 10.43 -13.86
CA GLY A 2 1.19 9.03 -13.48
C GLY A 2 0.89 8.09 -14.65
N LEU A 3 0.06 8.48 -15.63
CA LEU A 3 -0.23 7.62 -16.79
C LEU A 3 1.03 7.31 -17.61
N ALA A 4 1.85 8.31 -17.90
CA ALA A 4 3.10 8.12 -18.63
C ALA A 4 4.09 7.22 -17.86
N LEU A 5 4.11 7.29 -16.53
CA LEU A 5 4.90 6.37 -15.70
C LEU A 5 4.40 4.93 -15.82
N VAL A 6 3.08 4.71 -15.74
CA VAL A 6 2.49 3.37 -15.91
C VAL A 6 2.84 2.83 -17.30
N ASP A 7 2.65 3.63 -18.35
CA ASP A 7 2.96 3.25 -19.72
C ASP A 7 4.41 2.80 -19.88
N LYS A 8 5.33 3.61 -19.33
CA LYS A 8 6.76 3.32 -19.36
C LYS A 8 7.13 2.11 -18.50
N ALA A 9 6.51 1.95 -17.34
CA ALA A 9 6.76 0.81 -16.46
C ALA A 9 6.31 -0.50 -17.12
N ILE A 10 5.19 -0.50 -17.83
CA ILE A 10 4.75 -1.64 -18.64
C ILE A 10 5.79 -1.96 -19.72
N ASP A 11 6.30 -0.96 -20.44
CA ASP A 11 7.32 -1.17 -21.49
C ASP A 11 8.63 -1.75 -20.96
N VAL A 12 8.99 -1.42 -19.72
CA VAL A 12 10.27 -1.81 -19.11
C VAL A 12 10.18 -3.15 -18.39
N PHE A 13 9.09 -3.40 -17.65
CA PHE A 13 8.97 -4.55 -16.75
C PHE A 13 8.03 -5.65 -17.27
N GLY A 14 7.18 -5.35 -18.25
CA GLY A 14 6.31 -6.34 -18.89
C GLY A 14 5.04 -6.68 -18.10
N GLU A 15 4.60 -7.94 -18.19
CA GLU A 15 3.35 -8.41 -17.58
C GLU A 15 3.44 -8.62 -16.05
N GLY A 16 2.29 -8.55 -15.37
CA GLY A 16 2.18 -8.89 -13.94
C GLY A 16 2.73 -7.82 -13.01
N LEU A 17 2.86 -6.58 -13.49
CA LEU A 17 3.41 -5.48 -12.72
C LEU A 17 2.45 -5.01 -11.62
N MET A 18 2.94 -4.96 -10.38
CA MET A 18 2.26 -4.34 -9.23
C MET A 18 2.83 -2.94 -8.98
N ILE A 19 1.99 -1.92 -9.11
CA ILE A 19 2.39 -0.51 -8.97
C ILE A 19 1.84 0.06 -7.66
N GLY A 20 2.77 0.45 -6.77
CA GLY A 20 2.45 1.19 -5.56
C GLY A 20 2.11 2.66 -5.83
N TYR A 21 1.00 3.15 -5.29
CA TYR A 21 0.66 4.57 -5.26
C TYR A 21 -0.34 4.86 -4.14
N ASP A 22 -0.16 5.94 -3.38
CA ASP A 22 -1.04 6.33 -2.27
C ASP A 22 -2.51 6.36 -2.67
N ILE A 23 -2.80 6.86 -3.87
CA ILE A 23 -4.16 6.95 -4.41
C ILE A 23 -4.48 5.85 -5.41
N ALA A 24 -3.77 4.71 -5.36
CA ALA A 24 -3.94 3.57 -6.26
C ALA A 24 -5.40 3.17 -6.47
N CYS A 25 -6.21 3.17 -5.40
CA CYS A 25 -7.63 2.83 -5.46
C CYS A 25 -8.45 3.74 -6.39
N ALA A 26 -8.12 5.03 -6.46
CA ALA A 26 -8.75 5.97 -7.39
C ALA A 26 -8.05 6.01 -8.74
N PHE A 27 -6.72 5.83 -8.73
CA PHE A 27 -5.87 5.93 -9.90
C PHE A 27 -6.07 4.75 -10.87
N GLU A 28 -6.35 3.55 -10.37
CA GLU A 28 -6.75 2.41 -11.20
C GLU A 28 -7.93 2.77 -12.11
N GLY A 29 -8.96 3.43 -11.56
CA GLY A 29 -10.09 3.92 -12.36
C GLY A 29 -9.67 4.97 -13.40
N THR A 30 -8.68 5.80 -13.08
CA THR A 30 -8.13 6.80 -14.02
C THR A 30 -7.42 6.11 -15.18
N VAL A 31 -6.62 5.08 -14.92
CA VAL A 31 -5.96 4.26 -15.94
C VAL A 31 -6.99 3.55 -16.81
N GLY A 32 -8.02 2.94 -16.21
CA GLY A 32 -9.12 2.26 -16.90
C GLY A 32 -10.00 3.15 -17.79
N ARG A 33 -9.96 4.48 -17.59
CA ARG A 33 -10.65 5.47 -18.44
C ARG A 33 -9.72 6.21 -19.40
N SER A 34 -8.44 5.85 -19.43
CA SER A 34 -7.43 6.48 -20.28
C SER A 34 -7.15 5.64 -21.53
N SER A 35 -6.30 6.15 -22.42
CA SER A 35 -5.76 5.39 -23.56
C SER A 35 -4.95 4.15 -23.15
N LEU A 36 -4.56 4.02 -21.88
CA LEU A 36 -3.81 2.87 -21.36
C LEU A 36 -4.69 1.72 -20.87
N ALA A 37 -6.02 1.86 -20.89
CA ALA A 37 -6.92 0.86 -20.32
C ALA A 37 -6.69 -0.55 -20.89
N LEU A 38 -6.55 -0.66 -22.22
CA LEU A 38 -6.29 -1.94 -22.89
C LEU A 38 -4.91 -2.48 -22.53
N LYS A 39 -3.86 -1.64 -22.66
CA LYS A 39 -2.47 -2.01 -22.36
C LYS A 39 -2.32 -2.49 -20.91
N ALA A 40 -2.84 -1.74 -19.95
CA ALA A 40 -2.78 -2.10 -18.53
C ALA A 40 -3.50 -3.43 -18.25
N LYS A 41 -4.64 -3.68 -18.91
CA LYS A 41 -5.40 -4.93 -18.77
C LYS A 41 -4.67 -6.12 -19.40
N GLU A 42 -4.16 -5.97 -20.62
CA GLU A 42 -3.41 -7.02 -21.34
C GLU A 42 -2.15 -7.41 -20.56
N HIS A 43 -1.45 -6.43 -19.99
CA HIS A 43 -0.28 -6.65 -19.15
C HIS A 43 -0.60 -7.03 -17.69
N LYS A 44 -1.87 -7.19 -17.32
CA LYS A 44 -2.31 -7.57 -15.96
C LYS A 44 -1.73 -6.67 -14.88
N VAL A 45 -1.69 -5.35 -15.13
CA VAL A 45 -1.21 -4.36 -14.15
C VAL A 45 -2.14 -4.35 -12.95
N GLN A 46 -1.56 -4.41 -11.75
CA GLN A 46 -2.27 -4.31 -10.49
C GLN A 46 -1.81 -3.05 -9.75
N PHE A 47 -2.73 -2.37 -9.11
CA PHE A 47 -2.43 -1.20 -8.30
C PHE A 47 -2.48 -1.56 -6.83
N ILE A 48 -1.53 -1.02 -6.04
CA ILE A 48 -1.38 -1.27 -4.62
C ILE A 48 -1.33 0.07 -3.90
N VAL A 49 -2.07 0.21 -2.81
CA VAL A 49 -1.88 1.34 -1.88
C VAL A 49 -0.79 0.94 -0.90
N GLY A 50 0.22 1.79 -0.71
CA GLY A 50 1.33 1.53 0.22
C GLY A 50 0.86 1.08 1.61
N ALA A 51 1.58 0.19 2.27
CA ALA A 51 1.15 -0.43 3.52
C ALA A 51 0.87 0.61 4.62
N PHE A 52 1.64 1.70 4.67
CA PHE A 52 1.41 2.77 5.65
C PHE A 52 0.16 3.58 5.28
N HIS A 53 0.06 4.00 4.02
CA HIS A 53 -1.06 4.80 3.54
C HIS A 53 -2.38 4.03 3.48
N GLY A 54 -2.33 2.72 3.23
CA GLY A 54 -3.51 1.90 3.00
C GLY A 54 -4.40 1.80 4.24
N HIS A 55 -3.84 1.84 5.45
CA HIS A 55 -4.63 1.90 6.68
C HIS A 55 -5.44 3.19 6.84
N ALA A 56 -5.05 4.28 6.18
CA ALA A 56 -5.80 5.54 6.18
C ALA A 56 -6.99 5.52 5.22
N HIS A 57 -7.10 4.51 4.35
CA HIS A 57 -8.21 4.37 3.43
C HIS A 57 -9.38 3.67 4.11
N ASN A 58 -10.60 3.86 3.57
CA ASN A 58 -11.77 3.12 4.05
C ASN A 58 -11.55 1.60 3.93
N ARG A 59 -12.26 0.81 4.75
CA ARG A 59 -12.05 -0.63 4.82
C ARG A 59 -12.24 -1.35 3.48
N GLY A 60 -13.21 -0.93 2.66
CA GLY A 60 -13.42 -1.49 1.33
C GLY A 60 -12.20 -1.30 0.41
N CYS A 61 -11.53 -0.14 0.52
CA CYS A 61 -10.27 0.10 -0.17
C CYS A 61 -9.14 -0.78 0.37
N GLN A 62 -9.02 -0.93 1.69
CA GLN A 62 -8.01 -1.79 2.29
C GLN A 62 -8.10 -3.23 1.75
N LEU A 63 -9.29 -3.82 1.76
CA LEU A 63 -9.52 -5.21 1.34
C LEU A 63 -9.19 -5.49 -0.13
N ARG A 64 -9.06 -4.46 -0.97
CA ARG A 64 -8.82 -4.59 -2.41
C ARG A 64 -7.43 -4.16 -2.84
N TRP A 65 -6.85 -3.14 -2.23
CA TRP A 65 -5.59 -2.56 -2.69
C TRP A 65 -4.46 -2.57 -1.65
N HIS A 66 -4.72 -2.89 -0.38
CA HIS A 66 -3.65 -2.96 0.62
C HIS A 66 -2.81 -4.24 0.41
N PRO A 67 -1.48 -4.18 0.50
CA PRO A 67 -0.59 -5.27 0.08
C PRO A 67 -0.84 -6.59 0.82
N THR A 68 -1.24 -6.52 2.09
CA THR A 68 -1.64 -7.70 2.89
C THR A 68 -2.77 -8.53 2.28
N TYR A 69 -3.71 -7.90 1.56
CA TYR A 69 -4.87 -8.59 0.98
C TYR A 69 -4.71 -8.89 -0.53
N VAL A 70 -3.61 -8.46 -1.14
CA VAL A 70 -3.32 -8.68 -2.55
C VAL A 70 -2.24 -9.73 -2.69
N SER A 71 -2.57 -10.86 -3.31
CA SER A 71 -1.61 -11.95 -3.50
C SER A 71 -0.49 -11.55 -4.47
N GLY A 72 0.74 -11.99 -4.18
CA GLY A 72 1.93 -11.74 -4.98
C GLY A 72 2.72 -10.48 -4.62
N THR A 73 2.23 -9.66 -3.69
CA THR A 73 2.97 -8.51 -3.13
C THR A 73 4.17 -8.92 -2.27
N GLY A 74 4.13 -10.14 -1.75
CA GLY A 74 5.17 -10.68 -0.87
C GLY A 74 5.27 -9.88 0.43
N ARG A 75 6.49 -9.44 0.76
CA ARG A 75 6.78 -8.59 1.93
C ARG A 75 7.02 -7.13 1.55
N SER A 76 6.68 -6.74 0.32
CA SER A 76 6.85 -5.37 -0.15
C SER A 76 5.82 -4.46 0.51
N ASP A 77 6.27 -3.36 1.09
CA ASP A 77 5.38 -2.35 1.67
C ASP A 77 4.92 -1.29 0.65
N PHE A 78 5.58 -1.21 -0.50
CA PHE A 78 5.33 -0.23 -1.55
C PHE A 78 5.57 1.23 -1.12
N GLU A 79 6.35 1.45 -0.05
CA GLU A 79 6.69 2.77 0.52
C GLU A 79 8.08 3.25 0.07
N GLY A 80 8.48 2.90 -1.16
CA GLY A 80 9.83 3.17 -1.67
C GLY A 80 10.05 4.64 -1.99
N CYS A 81 9.03 5.31 -2.53
CA CYS A 81 9.12 6.71 -2.96
C CYS A 81 9.26 7.65 -1.76
N GLU A 82 8.56 7.35 -0.67
CA GLU A 82 8.50 8.10 0.57
C GLU A 82 9.87 8.11 1.24
N ARG A 83 10.61 7.00 1.16
CA ARG A 83 12.01 6.90 1.62
C ARG A 83 12.95 7.79 0.79
N VAL A 84 12.75 7.86 -0.53
CA VAL A 84 13.50 8.76 -1.40
C VAL A 84 13.18 10.21 -1.07
N PHE A 85 11.90 10.56 -0.91
CA PHE A 85 11.46 11.90 -0.56
C PHE A 85 11.99 12.33 0.80
N SER A 86 11.93 11.45 1.80
CA SER A 86 12.50 11.68 3.13
C SER A 86 14.00 11.97 3.05
N SER A 87 14.77 11.19 2.29
CA SER A 87 16.20 11.44 2.06
C SER A 87 16.45 12.81 1.41
N SER A 88 15.63 13.18 0.43
CA SER A 88 15.79 14.44 -0.31
C SER A 88 15.60 15.69 0.55
N ASN A 89 14.96 15.58 1.73
CA ASN A 89 14.83 16.69 2.66
C ASN A 89 16.20 17.20 3.16
N ALA A 90 17.25 16.36 3.13
CA ALA A 90 18.61 16.74 3.53
C ALA A 90 19.19 17.91 2.71
N ILE A 91 18.77 18.05 1.45
CA ILE A 91 19.25 19.11 0.55
C ILE A 91 18.29 20.30 0.46
N ALA A 92 17.15 20.26 1.15
CA ALA A 92 16.11 21.28 1.03
C ALA A 92 16.58 22.67 1.48
N SER A 93 17.29 22.76 2.61
CA SER A 93 17.81 24.02 3.15
C SER A 93 18.88 24.63 2.24
N GLY A 94 19.83 23.82 1.76
CA GLY A 94 20.91 24.26 0.88
C GLY A 94 20.43 24.68 -0.51
N THR A 95 19.36 24.06 -1.03
CA THR A 95 18.82 24.40 -2.36
C THR A 95 17.82 25.55 -2.34
N ARG A 96 17.36 26.01 -1.17
CA ARG A 96 16.31 27.05 -1.04
C ARG A 96 16.66 28.37 -1.73
N HIS A 97 17.92 28.78 -1.65
CA HIS A 97 18.41 30.05 -2.20
C HIS A 97 19.35 29.85 -3.40
N ALA A 98 19.49 28.61 -3.87
CA ALA A 98 20.32 28.29 -5.02
C ALA A 98 19.64 28.77 -6.31
N SER A 99 20.44 29.19 -7.30
CA SER A 99 19.93 29.38 -8.66
C SER A 99 19.33 28.08 -9.19
N ARG A 100 18.44 28.14 -10.19
CA ARG A 100 17.85 26.96 -10.84
C ARG A 100 18.89 25.91 -11.25
N PHE A 101 20.02 26.35 -11.82
CA PHE A 101 21.11 25.46 -12.25
C PHE A 101 21.69 24.69 -11.05
N HIS A 102 22.21 25.39 -10.04
CA HIS A 102 22.78 24.79 -8.83
C HIS A 102 21.77 23.93 -8.05
N ARG A 103 20.48 24.30 -8.03
CA ARG A 103 19.44 23.48 -7.41
C ARG A 103 19.28 22.13 -8.13
N HIS A 104 19.23 22.13 -9.45
CA HIS A 104 19.14 20.88 -10.21
C HIS A 104 20.39 20.03 -10.03
N GLN A 105 21.59 20.66 -10.07
CA GLN A 105 22.84 19.96 -9.84
C GLN A 105 22.87 19.27 -8.47
N ALA A 106 22.48 19.98 -7.40
CA ALA A 106 22.43 19.39 -6.06
C ALA A 106 21.41 18.25 -5.92
N ILE A 107 20.25 18.35 -6.59
CA ILE A 107 19.25 17.27 -6.60
C ILE A 107 19.79 16.05 -7.35
N ASP A 108 20.42 16.25 -8.50
CA ASP A 108 21.01 15.19 -9.32
C ASP A 108 22.13 14.46 -8.58
N GLU A 109 23.08 15.21 -8.02
CA GLU A 109 24.18 14.67 -7.21
C GLU A 109 23.65 13.87 -6.00
N HIS A 110 22.63 14.38 -5.31
CA HIS A 110 22.00 13.67 -4.19
C HIS A 110 21.40 12.32 -4.63
N LEU A 111 20.65 12.31 -5.73
CA LEU A 111 20.02 11.09 -6.25
C LEU A 111 21.05 10.10 -6.81
N MET A 112 22.11 10.58 -7.47
CA MET A 112 23.23 9.74 -7.92
C MET A 112 23.92 9.06 -6.75
N PHE A 113 24.23 9.81 -5.69
CA PHE A 113 24.85 9.27 -4.49
C PHE A 113 23.92 8.27 -3.79
N TRP A 114 22.65 8.62 -3.60
CA TRP A 114 21.65 7.73 -3.01
C TRP A 114 21.53 6.42 -3.80
N ASN A 115 21.53 6.50 -5.13
CA ASN A 115 21.51 5.32 -5.99
C ASN A 115 22.76 4.45 -5.79
N HIS A 116 23.96 5.06 -5.73
CA HIS A 116 25.20 4.33 -5.46
C HIS A 116 25.16 3.57 -4.13
N ASP A 117 24.69 4.23 -3.07
CA ASP A 117 24.50 3.59 -1.75
C ASP A 117 23.51 2.43 -1.81
N LYS A 118 22.39 2.58 -2.55
CA LYS A 118 21.43 1.49 -2.74
C LYS A 118 22.04 0.31 -3.48
N TYR A 119 22.79 0.55 -4.55
CA TYR A 119 23.48 -0.51 -5.28
C TYR A 119 24.52 -1.22 -4.41
N ALA A 120 25.31 -0.47 -3.62
CA ALA A 120 26.29 -1.04 -2.71
C ALA A 120 25.65 -1.95 -1.64
N LEU A 121 24.44 -1.59 -1.15
CA LEU A 121 23.72 -2.33 -0.12
C LEU A 121 22.75 -3.39 -0.68
N PHE A 122 22.59 -3.46 -2.01
CA PHE A 122 21.54 -4.25 -2.66
C PHE A 122 21.63 -5.75 -2.34
N THR A 123 22.83 -6.33 -2.41
CA THR A 123 23.04 -7.74 -2.12
C THR A 123 22.70 -8.09 -0.67
N THR A 124 23.09 -7.22 0.28
CA THR A 124 22.78 -7.39 1.70
C THR A 124 21.27 -7.30 1.93
N TYR A 125 20.62 -6.31 1.30
CA TYR A 125 19.16 -6.14 1.36
C TYR A 125 18.42 -7.40 0.90
N ILE A 126 18.73 -7.92 -0.30
CA ILE A 126 18.10 -9.13 -0.84
C ILE A 126 18.39 -10.34 0.07
N THR A 127 19.64 -10.51 0.49
CA THR A 127 20.03 -11.67 1.30
C THR A 127 19.31 -11.69 2.64
N ASN A 128 19.15 -10.53 3.28
CA ASN A 128 18.43 -10.42 4.55
C ASN A 128 16.95 -10.73 4.36
N HIS A 129 16.28 -10.14 3.36
CA HIS A 129 14.87 -10.41 3.10
C HIS A 129 14.61 -11.86 2.69
N TYR A 130 15.54 -12.49 1.96
CA TYR A 130 15.45 -13.91 1.65
C TYR A 130 15.51 -14.78 2.91
N ARG A 131 16.46 -14.50 3.82
CA ARG A 131 16.57 -15.21 5.11
C ARG A 131 15.34 -15.00 5.99
N GLU A 132 14.80 -13.78 6.04
CA GLU A 132 13.55 -13.49 6.76
C GLU A 132 12.39 -14.30 6.20
N ALA A 133 12.25 -14.37 4.87
CA ALA A 133 11.19 -15.16 4.23
C ALA A 133 11.32 -16.65 4.57
N LEU A 134 12.54 -17.21 4.51
CA LEU A 134 12.78 -18.60 4.91
C LEU A 134 12.47 -18.84 6.39
N HIS A 135 12.81 -17.89 7.25
CA HIS A 135 12.51 -17.98 8.67
C HIS A 135 11.01 -18.05 8.91
N ILE A 136 10.25 -17.12 8.31
CA ILE A 136 8.79 -17.06 8.40
C ILE A 136 8.13 -18.34 7.90
N ILE A 137 8.55 -18.85 6.74
CA ILE A 137 8.02 -20.11 6.18
C ILE A 137 8.30 -21.28 7.12
N LYS A 138 9.41 -21.26 7.85
CA LYS A 138 9.77 -22.32 8.79
C LYS A 138 9.00 -22.22 10.11
N THR A 139 8.80 -21.01 10.66
CA THR A 139 8.28 -20.82 12.02
C THR A 139 6.77 -20.60 12.07
N HIS A 140 6.24 -19.71 11.24
CA HIS A 140 4.85 -19.26 11.36
C HIS A 140 3.80 -20.34 11.09
N PRO A 141 3.99 -21.37 10.23
CA PRO A 141 2.94 -22.38 10.04
C PRO A 141 2.52 -23.07 11.34
N ALA A 142 3.47 -23.40 12.23
CA ALA A 142 3.14 -24.03 13.50
C ALA A 142 2.38 -23.07 14.45
N GLU A 143 2.82 -21.81 14.51
CA GLU A 143 2.17 -20.76 15.32
C GLU A 143 0.76 -20.46 14.83
N ILE A 144 0.57 -20.39 13.50
CA ILE A 144 -0.73 -20.19 12.85
C ILE A 144 -1.65 -21.35 13.15
N GLN A 145 -1.19 -22.60 13.00
CA GLN A 145 -2.01 -23.77 13.30
C GLN A 145 -2.45 -23.81 14.77
N GLN A 146 -1.58 -23.43 15.70
CA GLN A 146 -1.94 -23.32 17.11
C GLN A 146 -3.00 -22.23 17.36
N MET A 147 -2.87 -21.07 16.73
CA MET A 147 -3.85 -19.98 16.83
C MET A 147 -5.20 -20.38 16.22
N LEU A 148 -5.18 -20.99 15.03
CA LEU A 148 -6.36 -21.49 14.33
C LEU A 148 -7.12 -22.52 15.18
N ALA A 149 -6.40 -23.49 15.76
CA ALA A 149 -6.97 -24.48 16.66
C ALA A 149 -7.58 -23.83 17.91
N GLY A 150 -6.90 -22.82 18.50
CA GLY A 150 -7.39 -22.09 19.67
C GLY A 150 -8.65 -21.27 19.40
N LEU A 151 -8.83 -20.79 18.17
CA LEU A 151 -10.03 -20.05 17.73
C LEU A 151 -11.14 -20.96 17.20
N GLY A 152 -10.86 -22.25 16.95
CA GLY A 152 -11.80 -23.16 16.30
C GLY A 152 -12.07 -22.79 14.84
N VAL A 153 -11.08 -22.19 14.17
CA VAL A 153 -11.17 -21.64 12.81
C VAL A 153 -10.16 -22.35 11.92
N THR A 154 -10.47 -22.52 10.64
CA THR A 154 -9.56 -23.07 9.64
C THR A 154 -8.94 -21.96 8.78
N GLU A 155 -7.88 -22.28 8.04
CA GLU A 155 -7.29 -21.34 7.08
C GLU A 155 -8.29 -20.92 5.99
N VAL A 156 -9.17 -21.84 5.58
CA VAL A 156 -10.26 -21.58 4.62
C VAL A 156 -11.24 -20.55 5.17
N ASP A 157 -11.55 -20.63 6.46
CA ASP A 157 -12.43 -19.67 7.11
C ASP A 157 -11.83 -18.26 7.09
N CYS A 158 -10.52 -18.10 7.29
CA CYS A 158 -9.87 -16.79 7.21
C CYS A 158 -10.06 -16.13 5.84
N HIS A 159 -9.88 -16.88 4.75
CA HIS A 159 -10.14 -16.37 3.40
C HIS A 159 -11.63 -16.08 3.16
N THR A 160 -12.50 -16.93 3.71
CA THR A 160 -13.95 -16.77 3.63
C THR A 160 -14.42 -15.51 4.36
N PHE A 161 -13.83 -15.19 5.52
CA PHE A 161 -14.15 -13.97 6.27
C PHE A 161 -13.81 -12.71 5.50
N ILE A 162 -12.67 -12.67 4.82
CA ILE A 162 -12.29 -11.54 3.96
C ILE A 162 -13.32 -11.35 2.83
N GLU A 163 -13.79 -12.44 2.24
CA GLU A 163 -14.78 -12.39 1.16
C GLU A 163 -16.16 -11.96 1.68
N HIS A 164 -16.60 -12.47 2.83
CA HIS A 164 -17.81 -12.01 3.50
C HIS A 164 -17.75 -10.52 3.83
N GLU A 165 -16.61 -10.03 4.32
CA GLU A 165 -16.40 -8.62 4.62
C GLU A 165 -16.50 -7.75 3.36
N ARG A 166 -15.91 -8.19 2.24
CA ARG A 166 -16.05 -7.50 0.94
C ARG A 166 -17.50 -7.43 0.49
N GLN A 167 -18.23 -8.53 0.58
CA GLN A 167 -19.64 -8.59 0.16
C GLN A 167 -20.52 -7.71 1.04
N TYR A 168 -20.32 -7.77 2.36
CA TYR A 168 -21.01 -6.91 3.32
C TYR A 168 -20.81 -5.43 2.98
N LEU A 169 -19.56 -4.98 2.88
CA LEU A 169 -19.24 -3.58 2.59
C LEU A 169 -19.72 -3.13 1.20
N HIS A 170 -19.73 -4.02 0.21
CA HIS A 170 -20.27 -3.68 -1.12
C HIS A 170 -21.80 -3.51 -1.10
N SER A 171 -22.50 -4.32 -0.29
CA SER A 171 -23.96 -4.25 -0.15
C SER A 171 -24.43 -3.08 0.72
N LEU A 172 -23.54 -2.54 1.55
CA LEU A 172 -23.83 -1.50 2.53
C LEU A 172 -23.98 -0.12 1.85
N LYS A 173 -25.18 0.15 1.32
CA LYS A 173 -25.52 1.46 0.74
C LYS A 173 -25.68 2.57 1.78
N LYS A 174 -26.03 2.18 3.01
CA LYS A 174 -26.21 3.05 4.19
C LYS A 174 -25.99 2.20 5.43
N GLU A 175 -25.46 2.80 6.49
CA GLU A 175 -25.39 2.14 7.80
C GLU A 175 -26.80 1.69 8.24
N PRO A 176 -26.92 0.52 8.89
CA PRO A 176 -28.19 0.09 9.43
C PRO A 176 -28.71 1.15 10.41
N PRO A 177 -30.00 1.54 10.34
CA PRO A 177 -30.55 2.57 11.21
C PRO A 177 -30.35 2.28 12.71
N GLU A 178 -30.30 1.00 13.08
CA GLU A 178 -30.02 0.56 14.45
C GLU A 178 -28.59 0.89 14.90
N GLU A 179 -27.59 0.71 14.05
CA GLU A 179 -26.20 1.05 14.39
C GLU A 179 -26.04 2.57 14.49
N THR A 180 -26.58 3.31 13.54
CA THR A 180 -26.61 4.78 13.59
C THR A 180 -27.28 5.26 14.88
N LEU A 181 -28.40 4.66 15.29
CA LEU A 181 -29.09 5.01 16.54
C LEU A 181 -28.22 4.73 17.78
N ARG A 182 -27.47 3.62 17.80
CA ARG A 182 -26.55 3.31 18.92
C ARG A 182 -25.43 4.33 19.03
N PHE A 183 -24.82 4.72 17.90
CA PHE A 183 -23.80 5.78 17.89
C PHE A 183 -24.38 7.12 18.37
N MET A 184 -25.52 7.53 17.83
CA MET A 184 -26.21 8.77 18.27
C MET A 184 -26.56 8.75 19.76
N TYR A 185 -26.93 7.58 20.30
CA TYR A 185 -27.21 7.42 21.73
C TYR A 185 -25.96 7.58 22.59
N VAL A 186 -24.82 7.02 22.16
CA VAL A 186 -23.54 7.18 22.85
C VAL A 186 -23.08 8.63 22.81
N GLU A 187 -23.13 9.30 21.65
CA GLU A 187 -22.82 10.73 21.52
C GLU A 187 -23.71 11.58 22.44
N ALA A 188 -25.01 11.28 22.50
CA ALA A 188 -25.94 11.97 23.39
C ALA A 188 -25.62 11.77 24.88
N LEU A 189 -25.10 10.60 25.27
CA LEU A 189 -24.64 10.34 26.63
C LEU A 189 -23.35 11.09 26.97
N GLU A 190 -22.41 11.18 26.03
CA GLU A 190 -21.16 11.95 26.18
C GLU A 190 -21.48 13.45 26.34
N ASP A 191 -22.32 14.01 25.46
CA ASP A 191 -22.82 15.38 25.53
C ASP A 191 -23.51 15.71 26.87
N LEU A 192 -24.27 14.76 27.41
CA LEU A 192 -24.95 14.93 28.70
C LEU A 192 -23.94 14.96 29.86
N ASN A 193 -22.86 14.18 29.75
CA ASN A 193 -21.84 14.07 30.78
C ASN A 193 -20.90 15.29 30.80
N GLU A 194 -20.60 15.88 29.63
CA GLU A 194 -19.82 17.13 29.53
C GLU A 194 -20.56 18.37 30.05
N LYS A 195 -21.90 18.33 30.09
CA LYS A 195 -22.75 19.42 30.60
C LYS A 195 -23.04 19.35 32.11
N ARG A 196 -22.50 18.35 32.81
CA ARG A 196 -22.61 18.19 34.27
C ARG A 196 -21.38 18.72 34.99
#